data_AF-A0A5D4GMD1-F1
#
_entry.id   AF-A0A5D4GMD1-F1
#
_cell.length_a   1.000
_cell.length_b   1.000
_cell.length_c   1.000
_cell.angle_alpha   90.00
_cell.angle_beta   90.00
_cell.angle_gamma   90.00
#
_symmetry.space_group_name_H-M   'P 1'
#
loop_
_entity.id
_entity.type
_entity.pdbx_description
1 polymer ?
#
loop_
_entity_poly.entity_id
_entity_poly.type
_entity_poly.pdbx_seq_one_letter_code
_entity_poly.pdbx_strand_id
1 'polypeptide(L)'
;MPTFTIETAHDVPVYRLRSYEADTVDKACRLAVDDGDWSIRKISHDTPGETFVSGIWEGTGAPHSARSLPVPSQYGDTMRRKARHFEVLLGLLKMFAAADPAAPELALWRQRAVSAIAKAEAMMAAARDPKGSDRHA
;
A
#
# COMPACT_ATOMS: atom_id res chain seq x y z
N MET A 1 -18.03 15.09 8.85
CA MET A 1 -16.92 14.30 8.26
C MET A 1 -17.38 12.85 8.17
N PRO A 2 -17.02 12.10 7.11
CA PRO A 2 -17.28 10.67 7.10
C PRO A 2 -16.39 9.95 8.12
N THR A 3 -16.86 8.80 8.57
CA THR A 3 -16.12 7.91 9.46
C THR A 3 -15.68 6.67 8.69
N PHE A 4 -14.45 6.23 8.91
CA PHE A 4 -13.89 5.02 8.32
C PHE A 4 -13.41 4.10 9.43
N THR A 5 -13.79 2.83 9.35
CA THR A 5 -13.20 1.80 10.19
C THR A 5 -11.98 1.24 9.49
N ILE A 6 -10.83 1.31 10.15
CA ILE A 6 -9.53 0.88 9.62
C ILE A 6 -9.01 -0.28 10.47
N GLU A 7 -8.63 -1.36 9.80
CA GLU A 7 -7.87 -2.45 10.40
C GLU A 7 -6.39 -2.24 10.14
N THR A 8 -5.58 -2.24 11.20
CA THR A 8 -4.12 -2.21 11.09
C THR A 8 -3.48 -3.38 11.80
N ALA A 9 -2.37 -3.86 11.28
CA ALA A 9 -1.62 -4.98 11.82
C ALA A 9 -0.11 -4.69 11.83
N HIS A 10 0.60 -5.39 12.70
CA HIS A 10 2.07 -5.48 12.68
C HIS A 10 2.52 -6.84 12.16
N ASP A 11 1.84 -7.90 12.60
CA ASP A 11 2.08 -9.29 12.22
C ASP A 11 0.75 -10.06 12.31
N VAL A 12 0.50 -11.04 11.45
CA VAL A 12 -0.70 -11.89 11.55
C VAL A 12 -0.51 -12.88 12.70
N PRO A 13 -1.48 -13.08 13.63
CA PRO A 13 -2.87 -12.62 13.59
C PRO A 13 -3.18 -11.38 14.46
N VAL A 14 -2.19 -10.54 14.76
CA VAL A 14 -2.34 -9.34 15.59
C VAL A 14 -2.80 -8.16 14.74
N TYR A 15 -4.10 -7.88 14.79
CA TYR A 15 -4.70 -6.70 14.19
C TYR A 15 -5.47 -5.89 15.22
N ARG A 16 -5.66 -4.61 14.94
CA ARG A 16 -6.60 -3.72 15.64
C ARG A 16 -7.60 -3.15 14.66
N LEU A 17 -8.80 -2.91 15.13
CA LEU A 17 -9.86 -2.25 14.38
C LEU A 17 -10.26 -0.96 15.11
N ARG A 18 -10.15 0.18 14.44
CA ARG A 18 -10.55 1.48 15.00
C ARG A 18 -11.26 2.34 13.96
N SER A 19 -12.19 3.17 14.42
CA SER A 19 -12.91 4.11 13.57
C SER A 19 -12.29 5.51 13.67
N TYR A 20 -12.08 6.16 12.52
CA TYR A 20 -11.48 7.49 12.40
C TYR A 20 -12.38 8.40 11.57
N GLU A 21 -12.63 9.61 12.05
CA GLU A 21 -13.28 10.66 11.26
C GLU A 21 -12.24 11.38 10.39
N ALA A 22 -12.46 11.39 9.08
CA ALA A 22 -11.54 12.03 8.15
C ALA A 22 -12.27 12.40 6.86
N ASP A 23 -11.79 13.42 6.14
CA ASP A 23 -12.40 13.80 4.85
C ASP A 23 -12.15 12.77 3.74
N THR A 24 -11.09 11.97 3.86
CA THR A 24 -10.67 11.00 2.85
C THR A 24 -10.14 9.72 3.49
N VAL A 25 -10.19 8.63 2.73
CA VAL A 25 -9.59 7.35 3.11
C VAL A 25 -8.09 7.50 3.38
N ASP A 26 -7.34 8.27 2.56
CA ASP A 26 -5.91 8.50 2.80
C ASP A 26 -5.63 9.17 4.15
N LYS A 27 -6.46 10.14 4.54
CA LYS A 27 -6.34 10.79 5.86
C LYS A 27 -6.67 9.80 6.98
N ALA A 28 -7.70 8.97 6.83
CA ALA A 28 -8.06 7.95 7.83
C ALA A 28 -6.96 6.88 7.99
N CYS A 29 -6.39 6.39 6.89
CA CYS A 29 -5.27 5.43 6.92
C CYS A 29 -4.05 6.01 7.64
N ARG A 30 -3.74 7.30 7.41
CA ARG A 30 -2.63 7.96 8.09
C ARG A 30 -2.84 8.03 9.59
N LEU A 31 -4.03 8.50 10.02
CA LEU A 31 -4.39 8.50 11.44
C LEU A 31 -4.26 7.10 12.05
N ALA A 32 -4.67 6.08 11.31
CA ALA A 32 -4.60 4.70 11.76
C ALA A 32 -3.19 4.12 11.81
N VAL A 33 -2.26 4.53 10.95
CA VAL A 33 -0.85 4.08 11.01
C VAL A 33 -0.09 4.82 12.11
N ASP A 34 -0.36 6.13 12.27
CA ASP A 34 0.27 7.00 13.27
C ASP A 34 -0.26 6.75 14.69
N ASP A 35 -1.41 6.08 14.85
CA ASP A 35 -1.94 5.69 16.17
C ASP A 35 -0.95 4.71 16.84
N GLY A 36 -0.20 5.17 17.83
CA GLY A 36 0.75 4.36 18.59
C GLY A 36 0.11 3.55 19.73
N ASP A 37 -1.21 3.67 19.95
CA ASP A 37 -1.89 2.98 21.03
C ASP A 37 -2.16 1.51 20.68
N TRP A 38 -1.24 0.66 21.17
CA TRP A 38 -1.31 -0.79 21.12
C TRP A 38 -1.55 -1.41 22.50
N SER A 39 -2.17 -0.67 23.43
CA SER A 39 -2.35 -1.01 24.85
C SER A 39 -2.98 -2.38 25.16
N ILE A 40 -3.44 -3.12 24.14
CA ILE A 40 -4.00 -4.47 24.26
C ILE A 40 -2.93 -5.60 24.22
N ARG A 41 -1.61 -5.38 23.99
CA ARG A 41 -0.62 -6.47 24.18
C ARG A 41 0.86 -6.13 24.38
N LYS A 42 1.58 -7.10 24.98
CA LYS A 42 3.05 -7.20 25.12
C LYS A 42 3.73 -7.32 23.75
N ILE A 43 4.65 -6.38 23.49
CA ILE A 43 5.46 -6.24 22.28
C ILE A 43 6.53 -7.34 22.23
N SER A 44 6.73 -7.95 21.06
CA SER A 44 7.93 -8.74 20.77
C SER A 44 9.14 -7.81 20.72
N HIS A 45 10.19 -8.10 21.49
CA HIS A 45 11.42 -7.29 21.50
C HIS A 45 12.27 -7.43 20.23
N ASP A 46 12.01 -8.44 19.40
CA ASP A 46 12.52 -8.46 18.03
C ASP A 46 11.59 -7.59 17.18
N THR A 47 11.90 -6.29 17.16
CA THR A 47 11.40 -5.22 16.28
C THR A 47 9.96 -5.40 15.79
N PRO A 48 8.96 -4.70 16.35
CA PRO A 48 7.61 -4.76 15.77
C PRO A 48 7.69 -4.36 14.29
N GLY A 49 7.13 -5.20 13.41
CA GLY A 49 7.01 -4.89 11.99
C GLY A 49 6.33 -3.55 11.76
N GLU A 50 6.51 -2.95 10.58
CA GLU A 50 5.81 -1.72 10.20
C GLU A 50 4.29 -1.86 10.40
N THR A 51 3.63 -0.86 11.00
CA THR A 51 2.15 -0.83 11.06
C THR A 51 1.62 -0.66 9.64
N PHE A 52 0.85 -1.63 9.16
CA PHE A 52 0.19 -1.54 7.86
C PHE A 52 -1.32 -1.67 7.99
N VAL A 53 -2.05 -1.13 7.02
CA VAL A 53 -3.49 -1.26 6.88
C VAL A 53 -3.79 -2.57 6.15
N SER A 54 -4.58 -3.44 6.79
CA SER A 54 -5.04 -4.72 6.21
C SER A 54 -6.49 -4.67 5.73
N GLY A 55 -7.27 -3.67 6.15
CA GLY A 55 -8.65 -3.50 5.71
C GLY A 55 -9.24 -2.12 6.03
N ILE A 56 -10.25 -1.72 5.24
CA ILE A 56 -10.95 -0.43 5.34
C ILE A 56 -12.44 -0.66 5.08
N TRP A 57 -13.29 -0.05 5.90
CA TRP A 57 -14.74 -0.08 5.74
C TRP A 57 -15.37 1.30 5.97
N GLU A 58 -16.45 1.59 5.25
CA GLU A 58 -17.26 2.82 5.45
C GLU A 58 -18.04 2.74 6.78
N GLY A 59 -18.08 3.86 7.52
CA GLY A 59 -18.86 4.01 8.74
C GLY A 59 -18.20 3.43 10.00
N THR A 60 -18.91 3.54 11.11
CA THR A 60 -18.59 2.90 12.40
C THR A 60 -19.22 1.51 12.46
N GLY A 61 -18.43 0.46 12.73
CA GLY A 61 -18.98 -0.86 13.01
C GLY A 61 -18.13 -2.03 12.52
N ALA A 62 -18.65 -3.25 12.70
CA ALA A 62 -17.95 -4.48 12.38
C ALA A 62 -17.76 -4.64 10.84
N PRO A 63 -16.57 -5.12 10.39
CA PRO A 63 -16.22 -5.34 8.97
C PRO A 63 -17.26 -6.09 8.13
N HIS A 64 -18.03 -6.97 8.78
CA HIS A 64 -18.93 -7.92 8.14
C HIS A 64 -20.21 -7.31 7.58
N SER A 65 -20.57 -6.09 8.00
CA SER A 65 -21.82 -5.41 7.59
C SER A 65 -21.58 -4.14 6.77
N ALA A 66 -20.32 -3.72 6.62
CA ALA A 66 -19.94 -2.47 6.01
C ALA A 66 -19.27 -2.68 4.64
N ARG A 67 -19.41 -1.69 3.75
CA ARG A 67 -18.77 -1.72 2.44
C ARG A 67 -17.25 -1.67 2.59
N SER A 68 -16.56 -2.68 2.08
CA SER A 68 -15.10 -2.73 2.03
C SER A 68 -14.56 -1.76 0.96
N LEU A 69 -13.52 -1.02 1.31
CA LEU A 69 -12.83 -0.09 0.43
C LEU A 69 -11.42 -0.60 0.11
N PRO A 70 -10.87 -0.28 -1.08
CA PRO A 70 -9.51 -0.67 -1.43
C PRO A 70 -8.49 0.02 -0.52
N VAL A 71 -7.55 -0.77 0.03
CA VAL A 71 -6.40 -0.25 0.76
C VAL A 71 -5.43 0.44 -0.22
N PRO A 72 -5.11 1.73 -0.03
CA PRO A 72 -4.10 2.40 -0.87
C PRO A 72 -2.74 1.70 -0.74
N SER A 73 -2.04 1.50 -1.85
CA SER A 73 -0.85 0.63 -1.87
C SER A 73 0.26 1.10 -0.94
N GLN A 74 0.37 2.40 -0.63
CA GLN A 74 1.38 2.90 0.30
C GLN A 74 1.19 2.47 1.76
N TYR A 75 -0.03 2.05 2.14
CA TYR A 75 -0.34 1.62 3.51
C TYR A 75 -0.39 0.10 3.68
N GLY A 76 -0.24 -0.68 2.60
CA GLY A 76 -0.19 -2.14 2.70
C GLY A 76 1.15 -2.63 3.27
N ASP A 77 1.19 -3.88 3.70
CA ASP A 77 2.42 -4.52 4.18
C ASP A 77 3.57 -4.38 3.17
N THR A 78 4.72 -3.89 3.65
CA THR A 78 5.89 -3.61 2.81
C THR A 78 6.42 -4.84 2.07
N MET A 79 6.35 -6.04 2.67
CA MET A 79 6.78 -7.25 1.97
C MET A 79 5.85 -7.58 0.81
N ARG A 80 4.53 -7.53 1.02
CA ARG A 80 3.53 -7.68 -0.05
C ARG A 80 3.64 -6.60 -1.12
N ARG A 81 3.90 -5.35 -0.75
CA ARG A 81 4.15 -4.24 -1.70
C ARG A 81 5.35 -4.54 -2.59
N LYS A 82 6.48 -4.98 -2.01
CA LYS A 82 7.69 -5.37 -2.75
C LYS A 82 7.43 -6.55 -3.68
N ALA A 83 6.72 -7.59 -3.20
CA ALA A 83 6.38 -8.76 -4.02
C ALA A 83 5.53 -8.38 -5.24
N ARG A 84 4.47 -7.57 -5.04
CA ARG A 84 3.66 -7.06 -6.16
C ARG A 84 4.47 -6.18 -7.12
N HIS A 85 5.36 -5.34 -6.58
CA HIS A 85 6.21 -4.49 -7.41
C HIS A 85 7.24 -5.29 -8.22
N PHE A 86 7.74 -6.40 -7.66
CA PHE A 86 8.66 -7.31 -8.34
C PHE A 86 8.04 -7.89 -9.62
N GLU A 87 6.76 -8.24 -9.62
CA GLU A 87 6.05 -8.70 -10.82
C GLU A 87 6.05 -7.64 -11.94
N VAL A 88 5.85 -6.37 -11.58
CA VAL A 88 5.90 -5.24 -12.52
C VAL A 88 7.30 -5.07 -13.10
N LEU A 89 8.33 -5.07 -12.24
CA LEU A 89 9.72 -4.96 -12.67
C LEU A 89 10.11 -6.13 -13.59
N LEU A 90 9.70 -7.35 -13.26
CA LEU A 90 9.95 -8.53 -14.09
C LEU A 90 9.23 -8.42 -15.45
N GLY A 91 7.99 -7.94 -15.47
CA GLY A 91 7.25 -7.69 -16.71
C GLY A 91 7.96 -6.68 -17.61
N LEU A 92 8.48 -5.58 -17.03
CA LEU A 92 9.27 -4.59 -17.77
C LEU A 92 10.56 -5.19 -18.33
N LEU A 93 11.29 -5.96 -17.52
CA LEU A 93 12.51 -6.64 -17.98
C LEU A 93 12.24 -7.59 -19.14
N LYS A 94 11.13 -8.34 -19.09
CA LYS A 94 10.72 -9.23 -20.19
C LYS A 94 10.40 -8.46 -21.47
N MET A 95 9.70 -7.33 -21.38
CA MET A 95 9.43 -6.48 -22.54
C MET A 95 10.73 -5.95 -23.16
N PHE A 96 11.67 -5.45 -22.35
CA PHE A 96 12.97 -4.99 -22.85
C PHE A 96 13.81 -6.11 -23.46
N ALA A 97 13.79 -7.32 -22.88
CA ALA A 97 14.53 -8.46 -23.42
C ALA A 97 13.98 -8.97 -24.75
N ALA A 98 12.67 -8.81 -24.99
CA ALA A 98 12.01 -9.19 -26.23
C ALA A 98 11.95 -8.06 -27.28
N ALA A 99 12.45 -6.87 -26.95
CA ALA A 99 12.35 -5.67 -27.78
C ALA A 99 13.16 -5.80 -29.08
N ASP A 100 12.54 -5.45 -30.21
CA ASP A 100 13.31 -4.96 -31.36
C ASP A 100 13.80 -3.53 -31.03
N PRO A 101 15.11 -3.23 -31.13
CA PRO A 101 15.64 -1.88 -30.92
C PRO A 101 14.97 -0.79 -31.78
N ALA A 102 14.37 -1.16 -32.92
CA ALA A 102 13.65 -0.25 -33.80
C ALA A 102 12.15 -0.12 -33.48
N ALA A 103 11.64 -0.80 -32.44
CA ALA A 103 10.22 -0.79 -32.11
C ALA A 103 9.75 0.60 -31.61
N PRO A 104 8.65 1.15 -32.17
CA PRO A 104 8.11 2.45 -31.77
C PRO A 104 7.60 2.49 -30.31
N GLU A 105 7.44 1.33 -29.67
CA GLU A 105 6.95 1.20 -28.29
C GLU A 105 8.00 1.53 -27.22
N LEU A 106 9.27 1.73 -27.62
CA LEU A 106 10.39 2.00 -26.70
C LEU A 106 10.12 3.22 -25.79
N ALA A 107 9.45 4.25 -26.30
CA ALA A 107 9.10 5.44 -25.53
C ALA A 107 8.10 5.14 -24.40
N LEU A 108 7.06 4.35 -24.70
CA LEU A 108 6.07 3.92 -23.71
C LEU A 108 6.70 3.04 -22.63
N TRP A 109 7.57 2.10 -23.02
CA TRP A 109 8.24 1.21 -22.08
C TRP A 109 9.23 1.96 -21.18
N ARG A 110 9.94 2.94 -21.74
CA ARG A 110 10.78 3.86 -20.95
C ARG A 110 9.96 4.63 -19.92
N GLN A 111 8.80 5.16 -20.30
CA GLN A 111 7.93 5.86 -19.36
C GLN A 111 7.45 4.95 -18.22
N ARG A 112 7.04 3.71 -18.53
CA ARG A 112 6.66 2.72 -17.52
C ARG A 112 7.83 2.36 -16.60
N ALA A 113 9.03 2.20 -17.13
CA ALA A 113 10.23 1.94 -16.35
C ALA A 113 10.55 3.09 -15.38
N VAL A 114 10.49 4.33 -15.84
CA VAL A 114 10.68 5.52 -14.99
C VAL A 114 9.66 5.56 -13.85
N SER A 115 8.38 5.29 -14.14
CA SER A 115 7.35 5.24 -13.09
C SER A 115 7.57 4.10 -12.10
N ALA A 116 8.03 2.94 -12.56
CA ALA A 116 8.32 1.80 -11.70
C ALA A 116 9.51 2.09 -10.79
N ILE A 117 10.59 2.68 -11.32
CA ILE A 117 11.76 3.12 -10.54
C ILE A 117 11.34 4.10 -9.45
N ALA A 118 10.58 5.14 -9.79
CA ALA A 118 10.12 6.12 -8.81
C ALA A 118 9.28 5.48 -7.68
N LYS A 119 8.48 4.46 -8.00
CA LYS A 119 7.72 3.69 -6.99
C LYS A 119 8.65 2.83 -6.12
N ALA A 120 9.63 2.15 -6.70
CA ALA A 120 10.62 1.37 -5.95
C ALA A 120 11.45 2.25 -4.99
N GLU A 121 11.90 3.42 -5.47
CA GLU A 121 12.64 4.39 -4.66
C GLU A 121 11.79 4.94 -3.52
N ALA A 122 10.52 5.26 -3.77
CA ALA A 122 9.58 5.67 -2.73
C ALA A 122 9.38 4.57 -1.67
N MET A 123 9.21 3.31 -2.10
CA MET A 123 9.13 2.17 -1.17
C MET A 123 10.39 2.01 -0.32
N MET A 124 11.58 2.13 -0.92
CA MET A 124 12.87 2.04 -0.22
C MET A 124 13.05 3.17 0.80
N ALA A 125 12.54 4.36 0.51
CA ALA A 125 12.58 5.51 1.39
C ALA A 125 11.44 5.55 2.43
N ALA A 126 10.56 4.53 2.47
CA ALA A 126 9.31 4.56 3.24
C ALA A 126 8.46 5.82 2.97
N ALA A 127 8.53 6.33 1.74
CA ALA A 127 7.81 7.51 1.28
C ALA A 127 6.50 7.12 0.57
N ARG A 128 5.67 8.13 0.28
CA ARG A 128 4.42 7.93 -0.46
C ARG A 128 4.67 7.54 -1.91
N ASP A 129 3.81 6.70 -2.45
CA ASP A 129 3.84 6.33 -3.87
C ASP A 129 3.69 7.60 -4.75
N PRO A 130 4.43 7.70 -5.87
CA PRO A 130 4.36 8.85 -6.77
C PRO A 130 2.99 8.92 -7.46
N LYS A 131 2.47 10.14 -7.66
CA LYS A 131 1.17 10.34 -8.33
C LYS A 131 1.21 9.79 -9.75
N GLY A 132 0.28 8.87 -10.06
CA GLY A 132 0.12 8.29 -11.40
C GLY A 132 0.61 6.84 -11.56
N SER A 133 1.16 6.21 -10.52
CA SER A 133 1.69 4.84 -10.60
C SER A 133 0.63 3.73 -10.74
N ASP A 134 -0.65 4.04 -10.53
CA ASP A 134 -1.72 3.04 -10.39
C ASP A 134 -2.61 2.91 -11.63
N ARG A 135 -2.28 3.56 -12.75
CA ARG A 135 -3.03 3.40 -14.00
C ARG A 135 -2.52 2.22 -14.81
N HIS A 136 -2.61 1.00 -14.30
CA HIS A 136 -2.64 -0.22 -15.11
C HIS A 136 -3.32 -1.35 -14.33
N ALA A 137 -4.64 -1.41 -14.48
CA ALA A 137 -5.40 -2.67 -14.54
C ALA A 137 -5.92 -2.79 -15.96
#